data_AF-A0A7X4GR85-F1
#
_entry.id   AF-A0A7X4GR85-F1
#
_cell.length_a   1.000
_cell.length_b   1.000
_cell.length_c   1.000
_cell.angle_alpha   90.00
_cell.angle_beta   90.00
_cell.angle_gamma   90.00
#
_symmetry.space_group_name_H-M   'P 1'
#
loop_
_entity.id
_entity.type
_entity.pdbx_description
1 polymer ?
#
loop_
_entity_poly.entity_id
_entity_poly.type
_entity_poly.pdbx_seq_one_letter_code
_entity_poly.pdbx_strand_id
1 'polypeptide(L)'
;MTDILQILRLARVLSGAELLLRLQKSRATLSRATMMRMVRELGDQVVVRGAARRTSYAARRPLRGSTASLPVYRIDQKGRGEQIAVLDPIYPAGCALRYEQQFEWPLAPEMRDGWFPGLPYPLDDMRPQGFLGRNFARNYAGLLQVGADPQKWPEDDILYVLANLGHDTAGNYIIGEAAYRQHLAVMRDGHRLAKQQEYWALADLAMVAGDAGSSAGGEFPKFTAFREHEGERAHVIVKFSGNDHTPGVQRWSDLLVCEHLALEAIVNELGVPAARSRIFRADNRTFLEVERFDRHGEFGRSAVCTWAALDAALFGLAGENWSRAAARMLADRYISAATHRRINRLWHFGRLIANSDMHEGNLAFVPGAESEPPLELAPAYDMLPMLYAPARGVELPQREYAPSLPLPAEREDWLAAADAAMAFWRVAAADERISAAFRAVCKANGKELKRLREMMA
;
A
#
# COMPACT_ATOMS: atom_id res chain seq x y z
N MET A 1 -35.90 -24.63 -7.19
CA MET A 1 -35.12 -23.45 -6.76
C MET A 1 -33.62 -23.73 -6.69
N THR A 2 -33.21 -24.99 -6.44
CA THR A 2 -31.82 -25.48 -6.39
C THR A 2 -30.95 -25.17 -7.62
N ASP A 3 -31.57 -24.99 -8.80
CA ASP A 3 -30.87 -24.79 -10.08
C ASP A 3 -30.13 -23.43 -10.19
N ILE A 4 -30.75 -22.31 -9.77
CA ILE A 4 -30.13 -20.97 -9.88
C ILE A 4 -28.92 -20.84 -8.97
N LEU A 5 -29.06 -21.18 -7.68
CA LEU A 5 -27.96 -21.05 -6.73
C LEU A 5 -26.81 -21.99 -7.07
N GLN A 6 -27.09 -23.20 -7.57
CA GLN A 6 -26.04 -24.11 -8.02
C GLN A 6 -25.26 -23.52 -9.20
N ILE A 7 -25.97 -22.98 -10.21
CA ILE A 7 -25.33 -22.30 -11.34
C ILE A 7 -24.49 -21.10 -10.87
N LEU A 8 -25.06 -20.24 -10.02
CA LEU A 8 -24.40 -19.02 -9.52
C LEU A 8 -23.31 -19.27 -8.46
N ARG A 9 -23.25 -20.45 -7.84
CA ARG A 9 -22.13 -20.81 -6.95
C ARG A 9 -20.92 -21.30 -7.74
N LEU A 10 -21.16 -21.87 -8.92
CA LEU A 10 -20.12 -22.34 -9.82
C LEU A 10 -19.66 -21.26 -10.81
N ALA A 11 -20.49 -20.25 -11.06
CA ALA A 11 -20.17 -19.10 -11.89
C ALA A 11 -19.98 -17.84 -11.03
N ARG A 12 -18.93 -17.05 -11.28
CA ARG A 12 -18.66 -15.81 -10.53
C ARG A 12 -19.78 -14.77 -10.68
N VAL A 13 -19.98 -14.30 -11.90
CA VAL A 13 -21.02 -13.31 -12.25
C VAL A 13 -21.63 -13.74 -13.57
N LEU A 14 -22.96 -13.72 -13.67
CA LEU A 14 -23.69 -14.01 -14.91
C LEU A 14 -24.65 -12.87 -15.24
N SER A 15 -24.66 -12.43 -16.50
CA SER A 15 -25.73 -11.59 -17.01
C SER A 15 -27.07 -12.33 -16.98
N GLY A 16 -28.18 -11.58 -17.01
CA GLY A 16 -29.51 -12.19 -17.10
C GLY A 16 -29.72 -13.08 -18.32
N ALA A 17 -29.04 -12.79 -19.45
CA ALA A 17 -29.11 -13.61 -20.65
C ALA A 17 -28.37 -14.93 -20.47
N GLU A 18 -27.17 -14.91 -19.90
CA GLU A 18 -26.39 -16.13 -19.64
C GLU A 18 -27.03 -17.01 -18.59
N LEU A 19 -27.58 -16.43 -17.51
CA LEU A 19 -28.30 -17.19 -16.49
C LEU A 19 -29.53 -17.88 -17.10
N LEU A 20 -30.31 -17.17 -17.91
CA LEU A 20 -31.46 -17.74 -18.61
C LEU A 20 -31.04 -18.90 -19.53
N LEU A 21 -30.00 -18.69 -20.34
CA LEU A 21 -29.49 -19.71 -21.26
C LEU A 21 -29.04 -20.98 -20.52
N ARG A 22 -28.36 -20.83 -19.37
CA ARG A 22 -27.94 -21.98 -18.55
C ARG A 22 -29.13 -22.72 -17.96
N LEU A 23 -30.15 -22.01 -17.47
CA LEU A 23 -31.38 -22.61 -16.95
C LEU A 23 -32.19 -23.31 -18.05
N GLN A 24 -32.15 -22.81 -19.28
CA GLN A 24 -32.87 -23.42 -20.41
C GLN A 24 -32.29 -24.77 -20.83
N LYS A 25 -31.05 -25.12 -20.45
CA LYS A 25 -30.49 -26.46 -20.67
C LYS A 25 -31.26 -27.55 -19.92
N SER A 26 -31.76 -27.24 -18.73
CA SER A 26 -32.58 -28.15 -17.92
C SER A 26 -34.08 -27.86 -18.09
N ARG A 27 -34.46 -26.64 -18.53
CA ARG A 27 -35.85 -26.16 -18.62
C ARG A 27 -36.09 -25.31 -19.88
N ALA A 28 -36.19 -25.96 -21.05
CA ALA A 28 -36.22 -25.29 -22.35
C ALA A 28 -37.28 -24.17 -22.49
N THR A 29 -38.44 -24.29 -21.84
CA THR A 29 -39.55 -23.31 -21.91
C THR A 29 -39.45 -22.17 -20.89
N LEU A 30 -38.37 -22.09 -20.12
CA LEU A 30 -38.22 -21.08 -19.08
C LEU A 30 -38.07 -19.69 -19.72
N SER A 31 -38.93 -18.76 -19.31
CA SER A 31 -38.93 -17.37 -19.79
C SER A 31 -38.13 -16.45 -18.85
N ARG A 32 -37.71 -15.28 -19.36
CA ARG A 32 -37.00 -14.26 -18.57
C ARG A 32 -37.83 -13.79 -17.36
N ALA A 33 -39.15 -13.63 -17.53
CA ALA A 33 -40.04 -13.21 -16.43
C ALA A 33 -40.06 -14.25 -15.30
N THR A 34 -40.11 -15.54 -15.66
CA THR A 34 -40.04 -16.64 -14.69
C THR A 34 -38.69 -16.68 -14.00
N MET A 35 -37.58 -16.54 -14.73
CA MET A 35 -36.23 -16.43 -14.13
C MET A 35 -36.16 -15.30 -13.12
N MET A 36 -36.64 -14.10 -13.46
CA MET A 36 -36.61 -12.94 -12.56
C MET A 36 -37.49 -13.14 -11.31
N ARG A 37 -38.60 -13.87 -11.42
CA ARG A 37 -39.40 -14.26 -10.24
C ARG A 37 -38.63 -15.24 -9.36
N MET A 38 -38.00 -16.25 -9.95
CA MET A 38 -37.18 -17.22 -9.21
C MET A 38 -35.99 -16.56 -8.50
N VAL A 39 -35.33 -15.58 -9.12
CA VAL A 39 -34.26 -14.81 -8.47
C VAL A 39 -34.81 -14.00 -7.29
N ARG A 40 -35.97 -13.35 -7.45
CA ARG A 40 -36.61 -12.59 -6.35
C ARG A 40 -36.99 -13.49 -5.17
N GLU A 41 -37.47 -14.70 -5.44
CA GLU A 41 -37.78 -15.70 -4.40
C GLU A 41 -36.55 -16.13 -3.59
N LEU A 42 -35.34 -16.04 -4.17
CA LEU A 42 -34.09 -16.36 -3.45
C LEU A 42 -33.64 -15.25 -2.49
N GLY A 43 -34.19 -14.04 -2.61
CA GLY A 43 -33.89 -12.90 -1.74
C GLY A 43 -32.38 -12.64 -1.61
N ASP A 44 -31.92 -12.51 -0.37
CA ASP A 44 -30.53 -12.14 -0.05
C ASP A 44 -29.50 -13.20 -0.44
N GLN A 45 -29.91 -14.41 -0.84
CA GLN A 45 -28.98 -15.43 -1.33
C GLN A 45 -28.38 -15.09 -2.70
N VAL A 46 -28.97 -14.13 -3.43
CA VAL A 46 -28.47 -13.66 -4.73
C VAL A 46 -28.13 -12.19 -4.63
N VAL A 47 -26.89 -11.86 -5.03
CA VAL A 47 -26.45 -10.48 -5.21
C VAL A 47 -26.80 -10.05 -6.63
N VAL A 48 -27.47 -8.91 -6.74
CA VAL A 48 -27.82 -8.27 -8.00
C VAL A 48 -27.07 -6.94 -8.10
N ARG A 49 -26.42 -6.70 -9.24
CA ARG A 49 -25.80 -5.40 -9.56
C ARG A 49 -25.94 -5.05 -11.04
N GLY A 50 -25.58 -3.82 -11.39
CA GLY A 50 -25.76 -3.25 -12.71
C GLY A 50 -27.21 -2.84 -12.99
N ALA A 51 -27.41 -2.07 -14.06
CA ALA A 51 -28.72 -1.52 -14.41
C ALA A 51 -29.18 -1.96 -15.81
N ALA A 52 -30.51 -2.15 -15.94
CA ALA A 52 -31.18 -2.50 -17.19
C ALA A 52 -30.54 -3.70 -17.90
N ARG A 53 -29.92 -3.48 -19.08
CA ARG A 53 -29.27 -4.54 -19.87
C ARG A 53 -27.98 -5.07 -19.25
N ARG A 54 -27.40 -4.34 -18.29
CA ARG A 54 -26.16 -4.72 -17.57
C ARG A 54 -26.43 -5.40 -16.24
N THR A 55 -27.69 -5.68 -15.91
CA THR A 55 -28.02 -6.38 -14.67
C THR A 55 -27.47 -7.81 -14.70
N SER A 56 -26.64 -8.10 -13.71
CA SER A 56 -25.96 -9.38 -13.52
C SER A 56 -26.20 -9.90 -12.10
N TYR A 57 -25.95 -11.19 -11.93
CA TYR A 57 -26.31 -11.98 -10.76
C TYR A 57 -25.10 -12.79 -10.28
N ALA A 58 -24.94 -12.89 -8.97
CA ALA A 58 -23.98 -13.77 -8.31
C ALA A 58 -24.61 -14.39 -7.06
N ALA A 59 -24.14 -15.56 -6.62
CA ALA A 59 -24.58 -16.13 -5.36
C ALA A 59 -23.84 -15.44 -4.20
N ARG A 60 -24.57 -15.00 -3.18
CA ARG A 60 -23.99 -14.45 -1.95
C ARG A 60 -23.23 -15.55 -1.21
N ARG A 61 -22.01 -15.25 -0.79
CA ARG A 61 -21.15 -16.13 -0.02
C ARG A 61 -21.16 -15.69 1.44
N PRO A 62 -21.51 -16.57 2.40
CA PRO A 62 -21.53 -16.20 3.79
C PRO A 62 -20.10 -16.03 4.31
N LEU A 63 -19.85 -14.94 5.03
CA LEU A 63 -18.60 -14.71 5.75
C LEU A 63 -18.75 -15.29 7.17
N ARG A 64 -18.07 -16.40 7.44
CA ARG A 64 -18.16 -17.14 8.71
C ARG A 64 -19.60 -17.44 9.16
N GLY A 65 -20.43 -17.88 8.20
CA GLY A 65 -21.83 -18.21 8.43
C GLY A 65 -22.80 -17.02 8.41
N SER A 66 -22.30 -15.79 8.39
CA SER A 66 -23.14 -14.59 8.25
C SER A 66 -23.32 -14.21 6.78
N THR A 67 -24.57 -13.96 6.38
CA THR A 67 -24.89 -13.37 5.07
C THR A 67 -25.07 -11.85 5.13
N ALA A 68 -24.81 -11.23 6.28
CA ALA A 68 -24.91 -9.78 6.41
C ALA A 68 -23.92 -9.08 5.47
N SER A 69 -24.39 -8.03 4.80
CA SER A 69 -23.51 -7.17 4.03
C SER A 69 -22.58 -6.37 4.94
N LEU A 70 -21.38 -6.06 4.47
CA LEU A 70 -20.41 -5.25 5.20
C LEU A 70 -20.50 -3.80 4.72
N PRO A 71 -20.86 -2.83 5.59
CA PRO A 71 -20.77 -1.42 5.22
C PRO A 71 -19.31 -1.02 4.99
N VAL A 72 -19.08 -0.13 4.03
CA VAL A 72 -17.77 0.46 3.75
C VAL A 72 -17.85 1.95 4.02
N TYR A 73 -17.06 2.41 4.97
CA TYR A 73 -16.96 3.80 5.37
C TYR A 73 -15.72 4.44 4.76
N ARG A 74 -15.82 5.73 4.43
CA ARG A 74 -14.71 6.60 4.06
C ARG A 74 -14.56 7.69 5.11
N ILE A 75 -13.34 7.93 5.55
CA ILE A 75 -12.98 9.03 6.44
C ILE A 75 -12.37 10.15 5.60
N ASP A 76 -12.89 11.37 5.70
CA ASP A 76 -12.32 12.53 5.00
C ASP A 76 -11.10 13.13 5.73
N GLN A 77 -10.45 14.13 5.12
CA GLN A 77 -9.29 14.81 5.70
C GLN A 77 -9.59 15.56 7.01
N LYS A 78 -10.86 15.74 7.37
CA LYS A 78 -11.30 16.36 8.64
C LYS A 78 -11.71 15.32 9.68
N GLY A 79 -11.62 14.02 9.37
CA GLY A 79 -11.99 12.92 10.26
C GLY A 79 -13.48 12.59 10.24
N ARG A 80 -14.26 13.12 9.28
CA ARG A 80 -15.69 12.80 9.16
C ARG A 80 -15.84 11.49 8.40
N GLY A 81 -16.55 10.54 9.01
CA GLY A 81 -16.89 9.27 8.38
C GLY A 81 -18.23 9.34 7.63
N GLU A 82 -18.25 8.74 6.45
CA GLU A 82 -19.46 8.55 5.63
C GLU A 82 -19.51 7.12 5.11
N GLN A 83 -20.68 6.50 5.10
CA GLN A 83 -20.88 5.22 4.41
C GLN A 83 -20.95 5.46 2.90
N ILE A 84 -20.02 4.85 2.15
CA ILE A 84 -19.89 5.07 0.70
C ILE A 84 -20.36 3.88 -0.13
N ALA A 85 -20.41 2.69 0.47
CA ALA A 85 -20.81 1.47 -0.21
C ALA A 85 -21.18 0.38 0.79
N VAL A 86 -21.76 -0.68 0.24
CA VAL A 86 -22.02 -1.94 0.93
C VAL A 86 -21.37 -3.08 0.15
N LEU A 87 -20.58 -3.91 0.83
CA LEU A 87 -19.81 -5.02 0.26
C LEU A 87 -20.48 -6.36 0.56
N ASP A 88 -20.66 -7.16 -0.49
CA ASP A 88 -21.17 -8.53 -0.40
C ASP A 88 -20.10 -9.51 -0.94
N PRO A 89 -19.62 -10.48 -0.14
CA PRO A 89 -18.81 -11.57 -0.67
C PRO A 89 -19.65 -12.45 -1.60
N ILE A 90 -19.06 -12.93 -2.70
CA ILE A 90 -19.74 -13.74 -3.70
C ILE A 90 -19.00 -15.05 -4.00
N TYR A 91 -19.75 -16.04 -4.48
CA TYR A 91 -19.19 -17.30 -4.96
C TYR A 91 -18.66 -17.19 -6.41
N PRO A 92 -17.72 -18.05 -6.81
CA PRO A 92 -16.89 -18.90 -5.92
C PRO A 92 -15.83 -18.07 -5.17
N ALA A 93 -15.50 -16.87 -5.67
CA ALA A 93 -14.58 -15.91 -5.08
C ALA A 93 -14.95 -14.49 -5.53
N GLY A 94 -14.49 -13.48 -4.79
CA GLY A 94 -14.68 -12.07 -5.13
C GLY A 94 -15.74 -11.37 -4.30
N CYS A 95 -15.92 -10.09 -4.61
CA CYS A 95 -16.79 -9.18 -3.89
C CYS A 95 -17.69 -8.38 -4.83
N ALA A 96 -18.82 -7.93 -4.30
CA ALA A 96 -19.74 -7.05 -5.00
C ALA A 96 -20.04 -5.80 -4.16
N LEU A 97 -19.63 -4.62 -4.64
CA LEU A 97 -19.97 -3.34 -4.03
C LEU A 97 -21.30 -2.82 -4.56
N ARG A 98 -22.17 -2.37 -3.66
CA ARG A 98 -23.27 -1.46 -3.99
C ARG A 98 -22.84 -0.06 -3.57
N TYR A 99 -22.56 0.79 -4.55
CA TYR A 99 -22.16 2.18 -4.29
C TYR A 99 -23.35 2.99 -3.77
N GLU A 100 -23.09 3.74 -2.70
CA GLU A 100 -24.00 4.74 -2.14
C GLU A 100 -23.47 6.17 -2.38
N GLN A 101 -22.15 6.29 -2.56
CA GLN A 101 -21.46 7.50 -2.97
C GLN A 101 -20.51 7.25 -4.13
N GLN A 102 -20.03 8.34 -4.75
CA GLN A 102 -19.01 8.26 -5.78
C GLN A 102 -17.69 7.72 -5.20
N PHE A 103 -17.17 6.71 -5.88
CA PHE A 103 -15.86 6.14 -5.62
C PHE A 103 -14.78 7.00 -6.29
N GLU A 104 -13.71 7.33 -5.57
CA GLU A 104 -12.67 8.26 -6.00
C GLU A 104 -11.63 7.65 -6.95
N TRP A 105 -11.67 6.33 -7.13
CA TRP A 105 -10.68 5.59 -7.89
C TRP A 105 -11.17 5.19 -9.29
N PRO A 106 -10.27 5.04 -10.29
CA PRO A 106 -10.66 4.66 -11.63
C PRO A 106 -11.18 3.22 -11.70
N LEU A 107 -12.42 3.04 -12.15
CA LEU A 107 -13.07 1.72 -12.20
C LEU A 107 -13.07 1.14 -13.62
N ALA A 108 -12.61 -0.10 -13.76
CA ALA A 108 -12.84 -0.93 -14.94
C ALA A 108 -14.37 -1.14 -15.16
N PRO A 109 -14.82 -1.48 -16.38
CA PRO A 109 -16.25 -1.56 -16.69
C PRO A 109 -17.09 -2.42 -15.74
N GLU A 110 -16.62 -3.63 -15.38
CA GLU A 110 -17.33 -4.51 -14.43
C GLU A 110 -17.36 -3.93 -13.00
N MET A 111 -16.29 -3.26 -12.60
CA MET A 111 -16.18 -2.63 -11.28
C MET A 111 -17.13 -1.44 -11.15
N ARG A 112 -17.44 -0.72 -12.24
CA ARG A 112 -18.48 0.32 -12.27
C ARG A 112 -19.87 -0.25 -11.99
N ASP A 113 -20.11 -1.48 -12.42
CA ASP A 113 -21.31 -2.24 -12.08
C ASP A 113 -21.17 -2.92 -10.71
N GLY A 114 -20.08 -2.70 -9.98
CA GLY A 114 -19.88 -3.16 -8.60
C GLY A 114 -19.20 -4.51 -8.46
N TRP A 115 -18.74 -5.15 -9.54
CA TRP A 115 -18.15 -6.49 -9.49
C TRP A 115 -16.63 -6.45 -9.40
N PHE A 116 -16.08 -7.17 -8.42
CA PHE A 116 -14.65 -7.32 -8.20
C PHE A 116 -14.25 -8.80 -8.17
N PRO A 117 -13.15 -9.20 -8.85
CA PRO A 117 -12.68 -10.59 -8.85
C PRO A 117 -12.17 -11.06 -7.49
N GLY A 118 -11.76 -10.11 -6.64
CA GLY A 118 -11.34 -10.33 -5.26
C GLY A 118 -11.86 -9.21 -4.36
N LEU A 119 -11.11 -8.92 -3.29
CA LEU A 119 -11.24 -7.67 -2.53
C LEU A 119 -11.13 -6.46 -3.48
N PRO A 120 -11.98 -5.42 -3.36
CA PRO A 120 -11.85 -4.20 -4.14
C PRO A 120 -10.45 -3.60 -4.01
N TYR A 121 -9.79 -3.31 -5.13
CA TYR A 121 -8.35 -3.04 -5.13
C TYR A 121 -7.89 -1.86 -4.23
N PRO A 122 -8.67 -0.77 -4.00
CA PRO A 122 -8.23 0.27 -3.06
C PRO A 122 -8.25 -0.18 -1.60
N LEU A 123 -8.80 -1.36 -1.31
CA LEU A 123 -8.81 -1.99 0.00
C LEU A 123 -7.68 -3.03 0.12
N ASP A 124 -6.94 -3.31 -0.96
CA ASP A 124 -5.95 -4.39 -0.99
C ASP A 124 -4.75 -4.09 -0.07
N ASP A 125 -4.28 -2.84 -0.05
CA ASP A 125 -3.21 -2.39 0.83
C ASP A 125 -3.60 -2.38 2.33
N MET A 126 -4.89 -2.57 2.65
CA MET A 126 -5.35 -2.67 4.04
C MET A 126 -4.98 -4.02 4.66
N ARG A 127 -4.63 -5.02 3.84
CA ARG A 127 -4.23 -6.37 4.30
C ARG A 127 -3.11 -6.29 5.34
N PRO A 128 -3.21 -7.02 6.46
CA PRO A 128 -2.08 -7.18 7.36
C PRO A 128 -0.90 -7.84 6.64
N GLN A 129 0.19 -7.08 6.45
CA GLN A 129 1.38 -7.56 5.75
C GLN A 129 2.67 -6.99 6.34
N GLY A 130 3.81 -7.55 5.91
CA GLY A 130 5.13 -7.14 6.39
C GLY A 130 5.28 -7.30 7.91
N PHE A 131 6.16 -6.50 8.51
CA PHE A 131 6.41 -6.52 9.95
C PHE A 131 5.15 -6.24 10.78
N LEU A 132 4.39 -5.20 10.45
CA LEU A 132 3.18 -4.82 11.20
C LEU A 132 2.09 -5.89 11.09
N GLY A 133 1.91 -6.50 9.92
CA GLY A 133 0.95 -7.58 9.72
C GLY A 133 1.28 -8.84 10.51
N ARG A 134 2.56 -9.23 10.56
CA ARG A 134 2.99 -10.38 11.40
C ARG A 134 2.76 -10.09 12.88
N ASN A 135 3.06 -8.87 13.34
CA ASN A 135 2.77 -8.45 14.71
C ASN A 135 1.26 -8.49 15.00
N PHE A 136 0.44 -8.02 14.06
CA PHE A 136 -1.01 -8.11 14.18
C PHE A 136 -1.48 -9.58 14.31
N ALA A 137 -1.03 -10.47 13.43
CA ALA A 137 -1.40 -11.88 13.46
C ALA A 137 -0.98 -12.55 14.78
N ARG A 138 0.22 -12.28 15.30
CA ARG A 138 0.64 -12.85 16.58
C ARG A 138 -0.26 -12.46 17.75
N ASN A 139 -0.76 -11.23 17.77
CA ASN A 139 -1.61 -10.74 18.85
C ASN A 139 -3.08 -11.16 18.69
N TYR A 140 -3.58 -11.29 17.46
CA TYR A 140 -5.01 -11.41 17.19
C TYR A 140 -5.44 -12.66 16.41
N ALA A 141 -4.53 -13.43 15.81
CA ALA A 141 -4.91 -14.56 14.96
C ALA A 141 -5.69 -15.63 15.73
N GLY A 142 -5.27 -15.93 16.97
CA GLY A 142 -5.98 -16.87 17.84
C GLY A 142 -7.38 -16.39 18.21
N LEU A 143 -7.51 -15.09 18.57
CA LEU A 143 -8.80 -14.47 18.87
C LEU A 143 -9.75 -14.48 17.66
N LEU A 144 -9.20 -14.19 16.48
CA LEU A 144 -9.94 -14.14 15.23
C LEU A 144 -10.07 -15.52 14.56
N GLN A 145 -9.50 -16.59 15.14
CA GLN A 145 -9.50 -17.93 14.54
C GLN A 145 -9.05 -17.92 13.07
N VAL A 146 -7.94 -17.23 12.77
CA VAL A 146 -7.28 -17.21 11.45
C VAL A 146 -5.90 -17.87 11.54
N GLY A 147 -5.26 -18.14 10.41
CA GLY A 147 -3.90 -18.71 10.39
C GLY A 147 -2.86 -17.81 11.09
N ALA A 148 -1.74 -18.37 11.54
CA ALA A 148 -0.67 -17.58 12.17
C ALA A 148 0.09 -16.68 11.17
N ASP A 149 0.12 -17.07 9.90
CA ASP A 149 0.86 -16.38 8.83
C ASP A 149 -0.10 -15.55 7.98
N PRO A 150 -0.09 -14.20 8.10
CA PRO A 150 -1.04 -13.34 7.41
C PRO A 150 -0.87 -13.31 5.89
N GLN A 151 0.31 -13.68 5.37
CA GLN A 151 0.53 -13.76 3.91
C GLN A 151 -0.25 -14.91 3.26
N LYS A 152 -0.71 -15.88 4.06
CA LYS A 152 -1.45 -17.06 3.59
C LYS A 152 -2.95 -16.97 3.88
N TRP A 153 -3.43 -15.85 4.42
CA TRP A 153 -4.83 -15.71 4.74
C TRP A 153 -5.67 -15.70 3.46
N PRO A 154 -6.70 -16.58 3.37
CA PRO A 154 -7.66 -16.49 2.28
C PRO A 154 -8.45 -15.17 2.38
N GLU A 155 -9.08 -14.79 1.28
CA GLU A 155 -9.86 -13.56 1.17
C GLU A 155 -10.88 -13.38 2.31
N ASP A 156 -11.51 -14.47 2.77
CA ASP A 156 -12.46 -14.41 3.88
C ASP A 156 -11.84 -14.04 5.21
N ASP A 157 -10.66 -14.59 5.50
CA ASP A 157 -9.97 -14.27 6.74
C ASP A 157 -9.56 -12.80 6.72
N ILE A 158 -9.11 -12.29 5.56
CA ILE A 158 -8.81 -10.87 5.38
C ILE A 158 -10.05 -10.01 5.56
N LEU A 159 -11.15 -10.31 4.87
CA LEU A 159 -12.40 -9.55 5.01
C LEU A 159 -12.91 -9.57 6.44
N TYR A 160 -12.85 -10.71 7.11
CA TYR A 160 -13.27 -10.85 8.50
C TYR A 160 -12.38 -10.04 9.45
N VAL A 161 -11.06 -10.12 9.28
CA VAL A 161 -10.09 -9.33 10.07
C VAL A 161 -10.34 -7.84 9.88
N LEU A 162 -10.46 -7.39 8.62
CA LEU A 162 -10.71 -5.97 8.31
C LEU A 162 -12.05 -5.50 8.88
N ALA A 163 -13.11 -6.31 8.76
CA ALA A 163 -14.44 -5.98 9.26
C ALA A 163 -14.51 -5.80 10.79
N ASN A 164 -13.60 -6.44 11.54
CA ASN A 164 -13.62 -6.45 12.99
C ASN A 164 -12.55 -5.58 13.63
N LEU A 165 -11.31 -5.62 13.13
CA LEU A 165 -10.16 -4.91 13.72
C LEU A 165 -9.46 -3.96 12.74
N GLY A 166 -9.94 -3.82 11.50
CA GLY A 166 -9.34 -2.98 10.44
C GLY A 166 -9.65 -1.49 10.55
N HIS A 167 -9.71 -0.93 11.75
CA HIS A 167 -10.08 0.48 11.95
C HIS A 167 -8.94 1.47 11.68
N ASP A 168 -7.68 1.03 11.74
CA ASP A 168 -6.48 1.83 11.42
C ASP A 168 -5.55 1.08 10.46
N THR A 169 -5.90 1.11 9.17
CA THR A 169 -5.14 0.50 8.07
C THR A 169 -4.61 1.57 7.10
N ALA A 170 -3.91 1.19 6.03
CA ALA A 170 -3.56 2.14 4.98
C ALA A 170 -4.82 2.79 4.35
N GLY A 171 -4.71 4.06 3.96
CA GLY A 171 -5.77 4.79 3.28
C GLY A 171 -6.87 5.29 4.20
N ASN A 172 -8.04 5.56 3.60
CA ASN A 172 -9.16 6.23 4.24
C ASN A 172 -10.42 5.37 4.40
N TYR A 173 -10.37 4.10 4.05
CA TYR A 173 -11.52 3.21 4.17
C TYR A 173 -11.53 2.41 5.47
N ILE A 174 -12.74 2.10 5.95
CA ILE A 174 -12.99 1.16 7.04
C ILE A 174 -14.11 0.22 6.57
N ILE A 175 -13.89 -1.08 6.69
CA ILE A 175 -14.87 -2.11 6.34
C ILE A 175 -15.52 -2.59 7.63
N GLY A 176 -16.84 -2.75 7.62
CA GLY A 176 -17.59 -3.35 8.72
C GLY A 176 -17.92 -2.38 9.86
N GLU A 177 -19.08 -2.60 10.46
CA GLU A 177 -19.58 -1.78 11.57
C GLU A 177 -18.70 -1.91 12.82
N ALA A 178 -18.16 -3.11 13.10
CA ALA A 178 -17.33 -3.35 14.28
C ALA A 178 -16.03 -2.55 14.24
N ALA A 179 -15.30 -2.58 13.13
CA ALA A 179 -14.12 -1.73 12.94
C ALA A 179 -14.47 -0.24 12.98
N TYR A 180 -15.58 0.18 12.38
CA TYR A 180 -16.01 1.58 12.45
C TYR A 180 -16.33 2.04 13.89
N ARG A 181 -16.96 1.19 14.71
CA ARG A 181 -17.19 1.47 16.13
C ARG A 181 -15.89 1.63 16.92
N GLN A 182 -14.83 0.88 16.57
CA GLN A 182 -13.51 1.08 17.17
C GLN A 182 -12.92 2.44 16.78
N HIS A 183 -13.05 2.85 15.51
CA HIS A 183 -12.67 4.19 15.10
C HIS A 183 -13.42 5.28 15.88
N LEU A 184 -14.73 5.13 16.08
CA LEU A 184 -15.52 6.08 16.89
C LEU A 184 -15.12 6.08 18.37
N ALA A 185 -14.71 4.94 18.93
CA ALA A 185 -14.19 4.89 20.29
C ALA A 185 -12.87 5.68 20.40
N VAL A 186 -11.97 5.55 19.42
CA VAL A 186 -10.74 6.34 19.35
C VAL A 186 -11.03 7.83 19.15
N MET A 187 -12.03 8.20 18.34
CA MET A 187 -12.49 9.60 18.21
C MET A 187 -12.94 10.19 19.54
N ARG A 188 -13.62 9.39 20.37
CA ARG A 188 -14.12 9.81 21.68
C ARG A 188 -13.00 9.90 22.71
N ASP A 189 -12.11 8.91 22.73
CA ASP A 189 -11.09 8.75 23.77
C ASP A 189 -9.80 9.53 23.44
N GLY A 190 -9.63 9.93 22.18
CA GLY A 190 -8.44 10.60 21.65
C GLY A 190 -7.30 9.63 21.36
N HIS A 191 -6.32 10.09 20.58
CA HIS A 191 -5.10 9.32 20.35
C HIS A 191 -4.10 9.50 21.49
N ARG A 192 -3.51 8.40 21.96
CA ARG A 192 -2.41 8.47 22.94
C ARG A 192 -1.18 9.12 22.30
N LEU A 193 -0.82 10.30 22.79
CA LEU A 193 0.43 10.96 22.42
C LEU A 193 1.62 10.19 22.99
N ALA A 194 2.50 9.73 22.10
CA ALA A 194 3.78 9.16 22.47
C ALA A 194 4.84 10.26 22.57
N LYS A 195 5.74 10.13 23.54
CA LYS A 195 6.94 10.94 23.71
C LYS A 195 8.13 10.22 23.07
N GLN A 196 9.11 11.00 22.62
CA GLN A 196 10.33 10.45 22.02
C GLN A 196 11.06 9.48 22.95
N GLN A 197 11.05 9.74 24.26
CA GLN A 197 11.73 8.89 25.25
C GLN A 197 11.08 7.49 25.38
N GLU A 198 9.85 7.31 24.91
CA GLU A 198 9.14 6.02 24.92
C GLU A 198 9.51 5.12 23.74
N TYR A 199 10.26 5.62 22.74
CA TYR A 199 10.54 4.87 21.50
C TYR A 199 11.30 3.58 21.74
N TRP A 200 12.16 3.56 22.75
CA TRP A 200 12.84 2.35 23.18
C TRP A 200 11.85 1.27 23.65
N ALA A 201 10.93 1.62 24.56
CA ALA A 201 9.94 0.68 25.09
C ALA A 201 8.98 0.20 23.99
N LEU A 202 8.59 1.08 23.07
CA LEU A 202 7.75 0.73 21.92
C LEU A 202 8.48 -0.20 20.94
N ALA A 203 9.78 0.01 20.71
CA ALA A 203 10.59 -0.89 19.89
C ALA A 203 10.69 -2.28 20.50
N ASP A 204 10.93 -2.37 21.81
CA ASP A 204 11.02 -3.66 22.51
C ASP A 204 9.67 -4.40 22.49
N LEU A 205 8.55 -3.69 22.71
CA LEU A 205 7.22 -4.27 22.56
C LEU A 205 6.97 -4.78 21.13
N ALA A 206 7.37 -3.98 20.12
CA ALA A 206 7.25 -4.36 18.72
C ALA A 206 8.10 -5.59 18.37
N MET A 207 9.27 -5.76 18.99
CA MET A 207 10.15 -6.91 18.80
C MET A 207 9.63 -8.17 19.51
N VAL A 208 9.04 -8.04 20.71
CA VAL A 208 8.38 -9.18 21.39
C VAL A 208 7.17 -9.67 20.60
N ALA A 209 6.40 -8.74 20.02
CA ALA A 209 5.28 -9.05 19.14
C ALA A 209 5.72 -9.53 17.74
N GLY A 210 6.95 -9.24 17.33
CA GLY A 210 7.54 -9.70 16.07
C GLY A 210 8.21 -11.06 16.18
N ASP A 211 8.30 -11.76 15.06
CA ASP A 211 9.17 -12.94 14.99
C ASP A 211 10.63 -12.50 15.18
N ALA A 212 11.36 -13.19 16.07
CA ALA A 212 12.77 -12.90 16.38
C ALA A 212 13.69 -12.93 15.13
N GLY A 213 13.22 -13.51 14.02
CA GLY A 213 13.92 -13.53 12.72
C GLY A 213 13.60 -12.38 11.77
N SER A 214 12.68 -11.46 12.08
CA SER A 214 12.26 -10.43 11.12
C SER A 214 13.32 -9.34 10.88
N SER A 215 14.17 -9.05 11.87
CA SER A 215 15.30 -8.13 11.71
C SER A 215 16.45 -8.72 10.89
N ALA A 216 16.53 -10.05 10.79
CA ALA A 216 17.37 -10.71 9.80
C ALA A 216 16.73 -10.68 8.39
N GLY A 217 15.50 -10.18 8.27
CA GLY A 217 14.60 -10.40 7.15
C GLY A 217 14.89 -9.65 5.85
N GLY A 218 15.61 -8.52 5.92
CA GLY A 218 15.68 -7.53 4.84
C GLY A 218 14.65 -6.40 4.95
N GLU A 219 13.81 -6.39 5.99
CA GLU A 219 12.82 -5.34 6.29
C GLU A 219 13.13 -4.72 7.66
N PHE A 220 13.01 -3.39 7.80
CA PHE A 220 13.14 -2.74 9.11
C PHE A 220 11.99 -3.12 10.05
N PRO A 221 12.27 -3.44 11.33
CA PRO A 221 11.22 -3.48 12.33
C PRO A 221 10.63 -2.08 12.52
N LYS A 222 9.32 -2.01 12.79
CA LYS A 222 8.58 -0.75 12.83
C LYS A 222 7.36 -0.79 13.75
N PHE A 223 6.98 0.36 14.29
CA PHE A 223 5.72 0.54 15.02
C PHE A 223 5.02 1.83 14.59
N THR A 224 3.74 1.98 14.92
CA THR A 224 3.00 3.23 14.71
C THR A 224 2.90 4.02 16.02
N ALA A 225 2.87 5.34 15.91
CA ALA A 225 2.66 6.22 17.05
C ALA A 225 1.91 7.49 16.63
N PHE A 226 1.32 8.18 17.60
CA PHE A 226 0.79 9.53 17.42
C PHE A 226 1.70 10.51 18.17
N ARG A 227 2.19 11.52 17.47
CA ARG A 227 3.24 12.44 17.94
C ARG A 227 2.79 13.88 17.84
N GLU A 228 3.41 14.73 18.65
CA GLU A 228 3.33 16.18 18.54
C GLU A 228 4.74 16.74 18.31
N HIS A 229 4.89 17.57 17.28
CA HIS A 229 6.12 18.27 16.91
C HIS A 229 5.79 19.74 16.75
N GLU A 230 6.37 20.61 17.59
CA GLU A 230 6.22 22.07 17.48
C GLU A 230 4.74 22.53 17.43
N GLY A 231 3.85 21.79 18.12
CA GLY A 231 2.40 22.04 18.14
C GLY A 231 1.62 21.38 16.99
N GLU A 232 2.28 20.78 16.00
CA GLU A 232 1.65 19.96 14.96
C GLU A 232 1.55 18.50 15.42
N ARG A 233 0.35 17.94 15.37
CA ARG A 233 0.12 16.52 15.65
C ARG A 233 0.13 15.69 14.38
N ALA A 234 0.82 14.56 14.41
CA ALA A 234 0.96 13.67 13.27
C ALA A 234 0.93 12.20 13.69
N HIS A 235 0.33 11.38 12.82
CA HIS A 235 0.48 9.94 12.85
C HIS A 235 1.80 9.56 12.18
N VAL A 236 2.58 8.71 12.81
CA VAL A 236 3.91 8.33 12.32
C VAL A 236 4.07 6.81 12.26
N ILE A 237 4.89 6.37 11.32
CA ILE A 237 5.50 5.03 11.30
C ILE A 237 6.96 5.21 11.69
N VAL A 238 7.38 4.53 12.75
CA VAL A 238 8.76 4.60 13.24
C VAL A 238 9.48 3.31 12.87
N LYS A 239 10.42 3.39 11.94
CA LYS A 239 11.36 2.31 11.60
C LYS A 239 12.57 2.40 12.55
N PHE A 240 13.17 1.28 12.94
CA PHE A 240 14.29 1.30 13.87
C PHE A 240 15.35 0.23 13.60
N SER A 241 16.59 0.50 14.00
CA SER A 241 17.69 -0.47 13.93
C SER A 241 17.66 -1.45 15.10
N GLY A 242 18.46 -2.51 15.01
CA GLY A 242 18.85 -3.29 16.19
C GLY A 242 19.56 -2.42 17.24
N ASN A 243 19.78 -2.98 18.43
CA ASN A 243 20.44 -2.31 19.57
C ASN A 243 21.85 -2.85 19.87
N ASP A 244 22.36 -3.79 19.07
CA ASP A 244 23.73 -4.31 19.21
C ASP A 244 24.75 -3.50 18.38
N HIS A 245 26.03 -3.72 18.64
CA HIS A 245 27.14 -3.04 17.96
C HIS A 245 27.71 -3.84 16.79
N THR A 246 26.96 -4.80 16.24
CA THR A 246 27.44 -5.58 15.10
C THR A 246 27.58 -4.67 13.86
N PRO A 247 28.52 -4.95 12.95
CA PRO A 247 28.64 -4.19 11.70
C PRO A 247 27.34 -4.16 10.89
N GLY A 248 26.55 -5.24 10.95
CA GLY A 248 25.24 -5.32 10.31
C GLY A 248 24.24 -4.33 10.90
N VAL A 249 24.09 -4.28 12.22
CA VAL A 249 23.19 -3.31 12.88
C VAL A 249 23.65 -1.87 12.65
N GLN A 250 24.95 -1.59 12.68
CA GLN A 250 25.47 -0.27 12.34
C GLN A 250 25.09 0.12 10.90
N ARG A 251 25.20 -0.80 9.93
CA ARG A 251 24.81 -0.53 8.55
C ARG A 251 23.30 -0.30 8.42
N TRP A 252 22.45 -1.04 9.12
CA TRP A 252 21.01 -0.76 9.15
C TRP A 252 20.71 0.62 9.75
N SER A 253 21.41 1.01 10.83
CA SER A 253 21.33 2.35 11.40
C SER A 253 21.73 3.42 10.38
N ASP A 254 22.81 3.20 9.63
CA ASP A 254 23.24 4.11 8.57
C ASP A 254 22.19 4.24 7.46
N LEU A 255 21.55 3.14 7.06
CA LEU A 255 20.52 3.10 6.03
C LEU A 255 19.25 3.87 6.42
N LEU A 256 18.86 3.86 7.70
CA LEU A 256 17.75 4.69 8.20
C LEU A 256 18.05 6.19 8.04
N VAL A 257 19.29 6.62 8.29
CA VAL A 257 19.71 8.01 8.05
C VAL A 257 19.69 8.31 6.54
N CYS A 258 20.17 7.38 5.71
CA CYS A 258 20.11 7.55 4.26
C CYS A 258 18.68 7.67 3.73
N GLU A 259 17.72 6.93 4.27
CA GLU A 259 16.31 7.09 3.86
C GLU A 259 15.83 8.53 4.13
N HIS A 260 16.08 9.07 5.32
CA HIS A 260 15.77 10.46 5.64
C HIS A 260 16.41 11.45 4.65
N LEU A 261 17.72 11.32 4.40
CA LEU A 261 18.45 12.21 3.48
C LEU A 261 17.97 12.07 2.02
N ALA A 262 17.57 10.89 1.59
CA ALA A 262 17.05 10.66 0.26
C ALA A 262 15.67 11.34 0.09
N LEU A 263 14.80 11.27 1.09
CA LEU A 263 13.51 11.97 1.08
C LEU A 263 13.71 13.50 1.02
N GLU A 264 14.68 14.05 1.75
CA GLU A 264 15.04 15.47 1.66
C GLU A 264 15.57 15.84 0.26
N ALA A 265 16.45 15.02 -0.32
CA ALA A 265 16.97 15.26 -1.68
C ALA A 265 15.87 15.20 -2.74
N ILE A 266 14.91 14.28 -2.63
CA ILE A 266 13.76 14.18 -3.55
C ILE A 266 12.94 15.47 -3.53
N VAL A 267 12.66 16.02 -2.35
CA VAL A 267 11.89 17.28 -2.23
C VAL A 267 12.69 18.46 -2.77
N ASN A 268 13.93 18.62 -2.33
CA ASN A 268 14.72 19.82 -2.60
C ASN A 268 15.26 19.89 -4.04
N GLU A 269 15.62 18.73 -4.62
CA GLU A 269 16.32 18.68 -5.90
C GLU A 269 15.40 18.26 -7.05
N LEU A 270 14.38 17.41 -6.80
CA LEU A 270 13.46 16.94 -7.84
C LEU A 270 12.11 17.66 -7.83
N GLY A 271 11.77 18.37 -6.75
CA GLY A 271 10.45 18.99 -6.58
C GLY A 271 9.32 17.95 -6.53
N VAL A 272 9.63 16.72 -6.13
CA VAL A 272 8.65 15.63 -5.95
C VAL A 272 8.28 15.58 -4.47
N PRO A 273 6.97 15.55 -4.11
CA PRO A 273 6.58 15.37 -2.72
C PRO A 273 7.16 14.08 -2.14
N ALA A 274 7.63 14.14 -0.89
CA ALA A 274 8.11 12.98 -0.14
C ALA A 274 7.57 13.02 1.29
N ALA A 275 7.49 11.86 1.93
CA ALA A 275 7.06 11.77 3.32
C ALA A 275 8.02 12.56 4.23
N ARG A 276 7.46 13.40 5.11
CA ARG A 276 8.26 14.12 6.12
C ARG A 276 8.85 13.09 7.08
N SER A 277 10.12 13.25 7.43
CA SER A 277 10.80 12.30 8.32
C SER A 277 11.77 12.98 9.27
N ARG A 278 12.05 12.31 10.40
CA ARG A 278 13.01 12.73 11.43
C ARG A 278 13.84 11.55 11.90
N ILE A 279 15.10 11.83 12.24
CA ILE A 279 16.01 10.85 12.84
C ILE A 279 16.12 11.10 14.34
N PHE A 280 15.94 10.04 15.13
CA PHE A 280 16.21 10.04 16.57
C PHE A 280 17.20 8.94 16.93
N ARG A 281 17.97 9.18 17.99
CA ARG A 281 18.92 8.20 18.54
C ARG A 281 18.68 8.04 20.03
N ALA A 282 18.52 6.80 20.47
CA ALA A 282 18.39 6.45 21.87
C ALA A 282 18.81 4.99 22.06
N ASP A 283 19.51 4.71 23.17
CA ASP A 283 19.89 3.35 23.60
C ASP A 283 20.47 2.47 22.48
N ASN A 284 21.50 2.97 21.80
CA ASN A 284 22.17 2.31 20.67
C ASN A 284 21.28 1.99 19.45
N ARG A 285 20.05 2.51 19.40
CA ARG A 285 19.18 2.43 18.23
C ARG A 285 19.12 3.76 17.48
N THR A 286 19.05 3.66 16.16
CA THR A 286 18.59 4.73 15.30
C THR A 286 17.13 4.49 14.95
N PHE A 287 16.33 5.55 15.05
CA PHE A 287 14.91 5.58 14.69
C PHE A 287 14.71 6.54 13.54
N LEU A 288 14.02 6.08 12.49
CA LEU A 288 13.45 6.92 11.46
C LEU A 288 11.96 7.03 11.71
N GLU A 289 11.53 8.21 12.15
CA GLU A 289 10.12 8.56 12.24
C GLU A 289 9.67 9.12 10.89
N VAL A 290 8.68 8.50 10.27
CA VAL A 290 8.09 8.93 9.00
C VAL A 290 6.64 9.33 9.25
N GLU A 291 6.28 10.55 8.90
CA GLU A 291 4.89 11.01 8.98
C GLU A 291 4.05 10.33 7.91
N ARG A 292 2.89 9.80 8.33
CA ARG A 292 1.92 9.18 7.45
C ARG A 292 1.21 10.25 6.63
N PHE A 293 1.51 10.31 5.33
CA PHE A 293 0.85 11.23 4.42
C PHE A 293 -0.63 10.88 4.15
N ASP A 294 -1.08 9.68 4.53
CA ASP A 294 -2.49 9.26 4.47
C ASP A 294 -3.29 9.63 5.74
N ARG A 295 -2.72 10.46 6.62
CA ARG A 295 -3.29 10.93 7.89
C ARG A 295 -3.17 12.45 8.02
N HIS A 296 -4.22 13.09 8.52
CA HIS A 296 -4.35 14.55 8.60
C HIS A 296 -4.85 14.98 9.98
N GLY A 297 -4.01 15.72 10.71
CA GLY A 297 -4.30 16.08 12.10
C GLY A 297 -4.52 14.85 12.98
N GLU A 298 -5.52 14.93 13.87
CA GLU A 298 -5.78 13.83 14.81
C GLU A 298 -6.57 12.68 14.18
N PHE A 299 -7.53 12.97 13.30
CA PHE A 299 -8.50 11.98 12.84
C PHE A 299 -8.70 11.90 11.32
N GLY A 300 -8.18 12.88 10.57
CA GLY A 300 -8.35 12.95 9.13
C GLY A 300 -7.57 11.86 8.39
N ARG A 301 -8.11 11.42 7.25
CA ARG A 301 -7.48 10.43 6.38
C ARG A 301 -7.59 10.84 4.92
N SER A 302 -6.70 10.28 4.08
CA SER A 302 -6.82 10.38 2.62
C SER A 302 -6.60 9.02 1.98
N ALA A 303 -7.15 8.86 0.79
CA ALA A 303 -6.99 7.65 0.01
C ALA A 303 -5.54 7.52 -0.46
N VAL A 304 -5.03 6.28 -0.45
CA VAL A 304 -3.75 5.89 -1.06
C VAL A 304 -3.91 4.49 -1.62
N CYS A 305 -3.26 4.21 -2.74
CA CYS A 305 -3.23 2.88 -3.35
C CYS A 305 -1.84 2.64 -3.95
N THR A 306 -1.21 1.52 -3.63
CA THR A 306 0.10 1.13 -4.17
C THR A 306 -0.02 0.78 -5.65
N TRP A 307 1.12 0.86 -6.35
CA TRP A 307 1.22 0.38 -7.72
C TRP A 307 0.89 -1.12 -7.80
N ALA A 308 1.27 -1.92 -6.81
CA ALA A 308 0.92 -3.35 -6.77
C ALA A 308 -0.60 -3.59 -6.85
N ALA A 309 -1.38 -2.87 -6.04
CA ALA A 309 -2.83 -3.01 -6.03
C ALA A 309 -3.49 -2.47 -7.31
N LEU A 310 -2.99 -1.34 -7.84
CA LEU A 310 -3.48 -0.76 -9.11
C LEU A 310 -3.15 -1.64 -10.32
N ASP A 311 -1.93 -2.16 -10.38
CA ASP A 311 -1.45 -3.00 -11.47
C ASP A 311 -2.29 -4.26 -11.59
N ALA A 312 -2.43 -5.00 -10.48
CA ALA A 312 -3.19 -6.24 -10.42
C ALA A 312 -4.66 -6.06 -10.86
N ALA A 313 -5.23 -4.87 -10.63
CA ALA A 313 -6.62 -4.58 -10.92
C ALA A 313 -6.87 -4.05 -12.34
N LEU A 314 -5.95 -3.26 -12.89
CA LEU A 314 -6.21 -2.43 -14.08
C LEU A 314 -5.22 -2.64 -15.24
N PHE A 315 -3.99 -3.07 -14.98
CA PHE A 315 -2.92 -3.01 -15.98
C PHE A 315 -2.28 -4.37 -16.29
N GLY A 316 -2.01 -5.20 -15.28
CA GLY A 316 -1.39 -6.52 -15.45
C GLY A 316 0.04 -6.45 -16.00
N LEU A 317 0.85 -5.51 -15.50
CA LEU A 317 2.25 -5.24 -15.84
C LEU A 317 3.22 -5.73 -14.76
N ALA A 318 2.81 -6.72 -13.97
CA ALA A 318 3.60 -7.28 -12.88
C ALA A 318 5.07 -7.52 -13.29
N GLY A 319 6.00 -6.97 -12.50
CA GLY A 319 7.45 -7.07 -12.70
C GLY A 319 8.05 -6.03 -13.66
N GLU A 320 7.25 -5.19 -14.31
CA GLU A 320 7.76 -4.05 -15.05
C GLU A 320 8.30 -2.97 -14.11
N ASN A 321 9.32 -2.23 -14.57
CA ASN A 321 9.84 -1.11 -13.79
C ASN A 321 8.89 0.09 -13.77
N TRP A 322 9.08 0.99 -12.80
CA TRP A 322 8.21 2.14 -12.62
C TRP A 322 8.13 3.06 -13.85
N SER A 323 9.22 3.23 -14.58
CA SER A 323 9.23 4.04 -15.82
C SER A 323 8.35 3.45 -16.92
N ARG A 324 8.42 2.14 -17.15
CA ARG A 324 7.60 1.45 -18.16
C ARG A 324 6.12 1.42 -17.74
N ALA A 325 5.85 1.21 -16.46
CA ALA A 325 4.52 1.32 -15.89
C ALA A 325 3.93 2.72 -16.10
N ALA A 326 4.70 3.77 -15.77
CA ALA A 326 4.28 5.16 -15.94
C ALA A 326 4.02 5.52 -17.42
N ALA A 327 4.85 5.04 -18.34
CA ALA A 327 4.65 5.26 -19.77
C ALA A 327 3.31 4.66 -20.25
N ARG A 328 2.96 3.46 -19.75
CA ARG A 328 1.66 2.84 -20.05
C ARG A 328 0.50 3.62 -19.42
N MET A 329 0.62 4.04 -18.16
CA MET A 329 -0.39 4.86 -17.49
C MET A 329 -0.63 6.19 -18.22
N LEU A 330 0.42 6.83 -18.73
CA LEU A 330 0.32 8.06 -19.51
C LEU A 330 -0.41 7.82 -20.84
N ALA A 331 -0.03 6.76 -21.57
CA ALA A 331 -0.67 6.40 -22.84
C ALA A 331 -2.17 6.14 -22.68
N ASP A 332 -2.54 5.48 -21.57
CA ASP A 332 -3.93 5.17 -21.24
C ASP A 332 -4.66 6.34 -20.53
N ARG A 333 -3.99 7.50 -20.36
CA ARG A 333 -4.50 8.74 -19.75
C ARG A 333 -4.92 8.60 -18.28
N TYR A 334 -4.27 7.72 -17.53
CA TYR A 334 -4.46 7.59 -16.09
C TYR A 334 -3.68 8.61 -15.28
N ILE A 335 -2.54 9.09 -15.81
CA ILE A 335 -1.68 10.09 -15.17
C ILE A 335 -1.37 11.22 -16.15
N SER A 336 -0.97 12.38 -15.61
CA SER A 336 -0.51 13.50 -16.43
C SER A 336 0.93 13.30 -16.94
N ALA A 337 1.33 14.08 -17.94
CA ALA A 337 2.73 14.11 -18.39
C ALA A 337 3.68 14.60 -17.29
N ALA A 338 3.21 15.44 -16.37
CA ALA A 338 3.98 15.89 -15.22
C ALA A 338 4.19 14.75 -14.22
N THR A 339 3.14 14.00 -13.90
CA THR A 339 3.18 12.82 -13.03
C THR A 339 4.11 11.75 -13.61
N HIS A 340 4.04 11.49 -14.93
CA HIS A 340 4.97 10.60 -15.63
C HIS A 340 6.44 11.01 -15.45
N ARG A 341 6.79 12.29 -15.66
CA ARG A 341 8.16 12.79 -15.45
C ARG A 341 8.61 12.63 -13.99
N ARG A 342 7.73 12.89 -13.02
CA ARG A 342 8.04 12.70 -11.59
C ARG A 342 8.39 11.24 -11.28
N ILE A 343 7.63 10.28 -11.82
CA ILE A 343 7.89 8.84 -11.63
C ILE A 343 9.22 8.44 -12.28
N ASN A 344 9.51 8.88 -13.51
CA ASN A 344 10.78 8.58 -14.18
C ASN A 344 11.98 9.11 -13.41
N ARG A 345 11.92 10.36 -12.95
CA ARG A 345 12.98 10.98 -12.14
C ARG A 345 13.17 10.23 -10.82
N LEU A 346 12.08 9.83 -10.16
CA LEU A 346 12.14 9.05 -8.92
C LEU A 346 12.75 7.66 -9.14
N TRP A 347 12.38 6.98 -10.23
CA TRP A 347 12.95 5.70 -10.62
C TRP A 347 14.46 5.81 -10.86
N HIS A 348 14.90 6.76 -11.68
CA HIS A 348 16.32 6.98 -11.93
C HIS A 348 17.05 7.39 -10.65
N PHE A 349 16.47 8.27 -9.83
CA PHE A 349 17.07 8.68 -8.56
C PHE A 349 17.32 7.47 -7.66
N GLY A 350 16.32 6.61 -7.49
CA GLY A 350 16.46 5.35 -6.75
C GLY A 350 17.57 4.46 -7.30
N ARG A 351 17.64 4.26 -8.62
CA ARG A 351 18.74 3.50 -9.27
C ARG A 351 20.10 4.12 -8.98
N LEU A 352 20.22 5.45 -9.07
CA LEU A 352 21.46 6.19 -8.89
C LEU A 352 21.91 6.28 -7.43
N ILE A 353 21.00 6.15 -6.48
CA ILE A 353 21.37 5.96 -5.07
C ILE A 353 21.58 4.49 -4.72
N ALA A 354 21.61 3.57 -5.69
CA ALA A 354 21.73 2.13 -5.46
C ALA A 354 20.60 1.52 -4.61
N ASN A 355 19.38 2.04 -4.79
CA ASN A 355 18.19 1.37 -4.29
C ASN A 355 17.89 0.15 -5.16
N SER A 356 18.11 -1.04 -4.61
CA SER A 356 17.80 -2.32 -5.24
C SER A 356 16.42 -2.86 -4.88
N ASP A 357 15.62 -2.13 -4.10
CA ASP A 357 14.33 -2.58 -3.54
C ASP A 357 13.17 -1.64 -3.93
N MET A 358 13.14 -1.23 -5.21
CA MET A 358 12.05 -0.41 -5.77
C MET A 358 10.95 -1.30 -6.36
N HIS A 359 10.33 -2.11 -5.50
CA HIS A 359 9.22 -2.98 -5.89
C HIS A 359 7.89 -2.21 -5.99
N GLU A 360 6.84 -2.87 -6.47
CA GLU A 360 5.53 -2.26 -6.75
C GLU A 360 4.82 -1.70 -5.49
N GLY A 361 5.13 -2.23 -4.31
CA GLY A 361 4.65 -1.69 -3.03
C GLY A 361 5.32 -0.39 -2.57
N ASN A 362 6.37 0.09 -3.24
CA ASN A 362 7.13 1.31 -2.89
C ASN A 362 6.83 2.49 -3.82
N LEU A 363 5.83 2.32 -4.70
CA LEU A 363 5.23 3.39 -5.48
C LEU A 363 3.75 3.43 -5.14
N ALA A 364 3.19 4.61 -4.83
CA ALA A 364 1.78 4.74 -4.54
C ALA A 364 1.17 5.97 -5.22
N PHE A 365 -0.15 5.95 -5.31
CA PHE A 365 -0.96 6.96 -5.96
C PHE A 365 -2.05 7.45 -5.02
N VAL A 366 -2.54 8.63 -5.30
CA VAL A 366 -3.75 9.22 -4.73
C VAL A 366 -4.74 9.52 -5.86
N PRO A 367 -6.04 9.67 -5.57
CA PRO A 367 -7.00 10.15 -6.56
C PRO A 367 -6.59 11.51 -7.12
N GLY A 368 -6.70 11.66 -8.45
CA GLY A 368 -6.49 12.93 -9.12
C GLY A 368 -7.54 13.98 -8.74
N ALA A 369 -7.19 15.25 -8.89
CA ALA A 369 -8.13 16.35 -8.69
C ALA A 369 -9.25 16.34 -9.75
N GLU A 370 -10.33 17.07 -9.48
CA GLU A 370 -11.40 17.22 -10.46
C GLU A 370 -10.86 17.83 -11.77
N SER A 371 -11.17 17.21 -12.90
CA SER A 371 -10.67 17.59 -14.24
C SER A 371 -9.20 17.28 -14.54
N GLU A 372 -8.47 16.65 -13.60
CA GLU A 372 -7.13 16.08 -13.86
C GLU A 372 -7.23 14.58 -14.19
N PRO A 373 -6.16 13.94 -14.70
CA PRO A 373 -6.10 12.49 -14.82
C PRO A 373 -6.40 11.80 -13.49
N PRO A 374 -7.02 10.60 -13.50
CA PRO A 374 -7.60 9.99 -12.31
C PRO A 374 -6.59 9.57 -11.22
N LEU A 375 -5.29 9.54 -11.54
CA LEU A 375 -4.23 9.18 -10.60
C LEU A 375 -3.17 10.28 -10.53
N GLU A 376 -2.81 10.64 -9.31
CA GLU A 376 -1.63 11.46 -9.01
C GLU A 376 -0.63 10.68 -8.17
N LEU A 377 0.65 11.03 -8.30
CA LEU A 377 1.72 10.39 -7.55
C LEU A 377 1.60 10.77 -6.06
N ALA A 378 1.52 9.76 -5.18
CA ALA A 378 1.60 9.98 -3.73
C ALA A 378 3.02 10.43 -3.34
N PRO A 379 3.21 11.07 -2.17
CA PRO A 379 4.54 11.39 -1.69
C PRO A 379 5.46 10.16 -1.68
N ALA A 380 6.71 10.32 -2.12
CA ALA A 380 7.72 9.28 -2.09
C ALA A 380 8.04 8.81 -0.66
N TYR A 381 8.33 7.52 -0.50
CA TYR A 381 8.71 6.86 0.76
C TYR A 381 9.63 5.67 0.44
N ASP A 382 10.33 5.14 1.44
CA ASP A 382 11.17 3.93 1.31
C ASP A 382 12.25 4.01 0.22
N MET A 383 12.84 5.21 0.08
CA MET A 383 13.91 5.47 -0.89
C MET A 383 15.26 5.47 -0.17
N LEU A 384 16.05 4.40 -0.33
CA LEU A 384 17.33 4.24 0.37
C LEU A 384 18.28 3.28 -0.38
N PRO A 385 19.60 3.30 -0.09
CA PRO A 385 20.59 2.59 -0.89
C PRO A 385 20.69 1.10 -0.52
N MET A 386 19.62 0.34 -0.80
CA MET A 386 19.44 -1.06 -0.38
C MET A 386 20.47 -2.05 -0.92
N LEU A 387 21.27 -1.69 -1.94
CA LEU A 387 22.44 -2.48 -2.34
C LEU A 387 23.36 -2.79 -1.15
N TYR A 388 23.43 -1.87 -0.18
CA TYR A 388 24.26 -1.96 1.01
C TYR A 388 23.56 -2.55 2.23
N ALA A 389 22.34 -3.08 2.10
CA ALA A 389 21.69 -3.81 3.17
C ALA A 389 22.53 -5.04 3.58
N PRO A 390 22.73 -5.28 4.90
CA PRO A 390 23.40 -6.48 5.38
C PRO A 390 22.73 -7.76 4.88
N ALA A 391 23.52 -8.75 4.48
CA ALA A 391 23.02 -10.09 4.14
C ALA A 391 22.83 -10.94 5.40
N ARG A 392 21.86 -11.87 5.38
CA ARG A 392 21.57 -12.78 6.49
C ARG A 392 22.79 -13.61 6.88
N GLY A 393 23.31 -13.40 8.09
CA GLY A 393 24.36 -14.26 8.67
C GLY A 393 25.71 -14.21 7.96
N VAL A 394 25.97 -13.17 7.15
CA VAL A 394 27.25 -12.99 6.43
C VAL A 394 27.92 -11.69 6.88
N GLU A 395 29.26 -11.68 6.83
CA GLU A 395 30.06 -10.45 6.85
C GLU A 395 29.55 -9.47 5.78
N LEU A 396 29.66 -8.16 6.04
CA LEU A 396 29.18 -7.13 5.10
C LEU A 396 29.83 -7.33 3.72
N PRO A 397 29.07 -7.77 2.70
CA PRO A 397 29.66 -8.10 1.41
C PRO A 397 30.18 -6.82 0.76
N GLN A 398 31.34 -6.91 0.10
CA GLN A 398 31.75 -5.86 -0.81
C GLN A 398 30.77 -5.82 -1.99
N ARG A 399 30.19 -4.64 -2.23
CA ARG A 399 29.22 -4.41 -3.29
C ARG A 399 29.79 -3.40 -4.26
N GLU A 400 29.76 -3.72 -5.54
CA GLU A 400 30.16 -2.83 -6.61
C GLU A 400 29.03 -1.83 -6.91
N TYR A 401 29.34 -0.53 -6.84
CA TYR A 401 28.43 0.52 -7.27
C TYR A 401 28.62 0.78 -8.77
N ALA A 402 27.68 0.27 -9.57
CA ALA A 402 27.71 0.40 -11.02
C ALA A 402 26.32 0.81 -11.57
N PRO A 403 25.90 2.07 -11.36
CA PRO A 403 24.62 2.55 -11.89
C PRO A 403 24.61 2.53 -13.42
N SER A 404 23.48 2.15 -14.01
CA SER A 404 23.31 2.10 -15.45
C SER A 404 23.22 3.51 -16.06
N LEU A 405 23.85 3.70 -17.21
CA LEU A 405 23.71 4.90 -18.05
C LEU A 405 22.35 4.92 -18.74
N PRO A 406 21.79 6.12 -19.03
CA PRO A 406 20.47 6.24 -19.66
C PRO A 406 20.49 5.92 -21.15
N LEU A 407 19.35 5.51 -21.67
CA LEU A 407 19.09 5.59 -23.11
C LEU A 407 18.95 7.07 -23.55
N PRO A 408 19.13 7.40 -24.84
CA PRO A 408 18.97 8.78 -25.32
C PRO A 408 17.62 9.42 -24.95
N ALA A 409 16.54 8.65 -24.96
CA ALA A 409 15.20 9.11 -24.58
C ALA A 409 15.01 9.36 -23.08
N GLU A 410 15.88 8.78 -22.23
CA GLU A 410 15.84 8.90 -20.77
C GLU A 410 16.80 9.98 -20.25
N ARG A 411 17.63 10.54 -21.13
CA ARG A 411 18.76 11.40 -20.77
C ARG A 411 18.36 12.60 -19.90
N GLU A 412 17.26 13.28 -20.23
CA GLU A 412 16.81 14.46 -19.48
C GLU A 412 16.43 14.10 -18.03
N ASP A 413 15.53 13.14 -17.86
CA ASP A 413 15.07 12.71 -16.53
C ASP A 413 16.20 12.06 -15.73
N TRP A 414 17.11 11.34 -16.39
CA TRP A 414 18.29 10.76 -15.77
C TRP A 414 19.27 11.84 -15.29
N LEU A 415 19.54 12.89 -16.08
CA LEU A 415 20.43 13.98 -15.66
C LEU A 415 19.87 14.73 -14.44
N ALA A 416 18.56 15.01 -14.42
CA ALA A 416 17.90 15.59 -13.26
C ALA A 416 18.00 14.68 -12.02
N ALA A 417 17.77 13.38 -12.19
CA ALA A 417 17.94 12.39 -11.13
C ALA A 417 19.40 12.27 -10.65
N ALA A 418 20.37 12.40 -11.55
CA ALA A 418 21.79 12.34 -11.23
C ALA A 418 22.23 13.55 -10.38
N ASP A 419 21.74 14.74 -10.68
CA ASP A 419 21.98 15.93 -9.86
C ASP A 419 21.45 15.74 -8.43
N ALA A 420 20.21 15.25 -8.28
CA ALA A 420 19.64 14.94 -6.98
C ALA A 420 20.40 13.82 -6.24
N ALA A 421 20.78 12.75 -6.93
CA ALA A 421 21.52 11.64 -6.33
C ALA A 421 22.96 12.05 -5.94
N MET A 422 23.60 12.95 -6.68
CA MET A 422 24.88 13.55 -6.29
C MET A 422 24.75 14.41 -5.04
N ALA A 423 23.68 15.20 -4.92
CA ALA A 423 23.39 15.98 -3.72
C ALA A 423 23.19 15.04 -2.51
N PHE A 424 22.41 13.98 -2.66
CA PHE A 424 22.24 12.93 -1.66
C PHE A 424 23.57 12.32 -1.22
N TRP A 425 24.40 11.83 -2.16
CA TRP A 425 25.67 11.20 -1.81
C TRP A 425 26.64 12.15 -1.11
N ARG A 426 26.65 13.43 -1.51
CA ARG A 426 27.45 14.47 -0.87
C ARG A 426 27.03 14.70 0.58
N VAL A 427 25.73 14.82 0.85
CA VAL A 427 25.21 15.01 2.21
C VAL A 427 25.46 13.76 3.05
N ALA A 428 25.17 12.57 2.53
CA ALA A 428 25.41 11.31 3.22
C ALA A 428 26.89 11.08 3.56
N ALA A 429 27.81 11.50 2.69
CA ALA A 429 29.25 11.42 2.95
C ALA A 429 29.75 12.37 4.06
N ALA A 430 28.96 13.39 4.42
CA ALA A 430 29.30 14.39 5.43
C ALA A 430 28.50 14.24 6.73
N ASP A 431 27.38 13.50 6.71
CA ASP A 431 26.48 13.39 7.86
C ASP A 431 27.08 12.53 8.98
N GLU A 432 27.42 13.16 10.10
CA GLU A 432 28.06 12.50 11.25
C GLU A 432 27.19 11.41 11.89
N ARG A 433 25.89 11.38 11.60
CA ARG A 433 25.03 10.27 12.01
C ARG A 433 25.47 8.98 11.29
N ILE A 434 25.88 9.03 10.04
CA ILE A 434 26.32 7.84 9.30
C ILE A 434 27.72 7.42 9.74
N SER A 435 27.98 6.11 9.88
CA SER A 435 29.30 5.59 10.27
C SER A 435 30.42 6.05 9.34
N ALA A 436 31.63 6.27 9.88
CA ALA A 436 32.78 6.72 9.09
C ALA A 436 33.09 5.80 7.89
N ALA A 437 32.95 4.49 8.08
CA ALA A 437 33.11 3.50 7.02
C ALA A 437 32.09 3.68 5.90
N PHE A 438 30.80 3.91 6.22
CA PHE A 438 29.80 4.10 5.19
C PHE A 438 29.87 5.49 4.55
N ARG A 439 30.24 6.54 5.28
CA ARG A 439 30.53 7.86 4.68
C ARG A 439 31.60 7.78 3.60
N ALA A 440 32.62 6.95 3.77
CA ALA A 440 33.64 6.72 2.74
C ALA A 440 33.06 6.06 1.47
N VAL A 441 32.11 5.13 1.62
CA VAL A 441 31.36 4.52 0.50
C VAL A 441 30.50 5.59 -0.20
N CYS A 442 29.72 6.37 0.54
CA CYS A 442 28.92 7.47 -0.01
C CYS A 442 29.79 8.46 -0.82
N LYS A 443 30.98 8.81 -0.30
CA LYS A 443 31.95 9.67 -0.98
C LYS A 443 32.47 9.06 -2.27
N ALA A 444 32.74 7.75 -2.29
CA ALA A 444 33.17 7.04 -3.49
C ALA A 444 32.06 6.99 -4.55
N ASN A 445 30.83 6.66 -4.16
CA ASN A 445 29.67 6.65 -5.05
C ASN A 445 29.40 8.01 -5.66
N GLY A 446 29.46 9.09 -4.86
CA GLY A 446 29.28 10.45 -5.36
C GLY A 446 30.33 10.87 -6.38
N LYS A 447 31.59 10.43 -6.22
CA LYS A 447 32.65 10.67 -7.22
C LYS A 447 32.39 9.92 -8.52
N GLU A 448 32.00 8.65 -8.43
CA GLU A 448 31.71 7.84 -9.62
C GLU A 448 30.49 8.37 -10.37
N LEU A 449 29.41 8.72 -9.65
CA LEU A 449 28.23 9.30 -10.27
C LEU A 449 28.54 10.62 -10.96
N LYS A 450 29.38 11.47 -10.37
CA LYS A 450 29.84 12.71 -11.01
C LYS A 450 30.55 12.44 -12.34
N ARG A 451 31.45 11.46 -12.37
CA ARG A 451 32.16 11.04 -13.59
C ARG A 451 31.18 10.57 -14.67
N LEU A 452 30.21 9.73 -14.30
CA LEU A 452 29.18 9.23 -15.23
C LEU A 452 28.28 10.36 -15.75
N ARG A 453 27.89 11.30 -14.89
CA ARG A 453 27.11 12.46 -15.28
C ARG A 453 27.86 13.34 -16.28
N GLU A 454 29.14 13.60 -16.06
CA GLU A 454 29.98 14.39 -16.99
C GLU A 454 30.10 13.73 -18.37
N MET A 455 30.07 12.40 -18.45
CA MET A 455 30.05 11.69 -19.73
C MET A 455 28.72 11.84 -20.48
N MET A 456 27.62 12.04 -19.77
CA MET A 456 26.26 12.14 -20.32
C MET A 456 25.77 13.58 -20.46
N ALA A 457 26.51 14.57 -19.94
CA ALA A 457 26.27 16.00 -20.16
C ALA A 457 26.72 16.40 -21.56
#